data_AF-A0A916QR76-F1
#
_entry.id   AF-A0A916QR76-F1
#
_cell.length_a   1.000
_cell.length_b   1.000
_cell.length_c   1.000
_cell.angle_alpha   90.00
_cell.angle_beta   90.00
_cell.angle_gamma   90.00
#
_symmetry.space_group_name_H-M   'P 1'
#
loop_
_entity.id
_entity.type
_entity.pdbx_description
1 polymer ?
#
loop_
_entity_poly.entity_id
_entity_poly.type
_entity_poly.pdbx_seq_one_letter_code
_entity_poly.pdbx_strand_id
1 'polypeptide(L)'
;MVNTKFRSAKIGKLKIVWSRKLPAAPSSVTVIKDSAHRYFLSFVVEIQPEILAQTDNSVGIDLGISTFATFSDGTKVNAPKPLKKRIKKLRKVKFVII
;
A
#
# COMPACT_ATOMS: atom_id res chain seq x y z
N MET A 1 9.47 9.58 -13.85
CA MET A 1 8.38 8.58 -14.00
C MET A 1 8.32 8.18 -15.46
N VAL A 2 8.54 6.90 -15.79
CA VAL A 2 8.66 6.46 -17.20
C VAL A 2 7.28 6.08 -17.72
N ASN A 3 6.85 6.71 -18.82
CA ASN A 3 5.57 6.44 -19.46
C ASN A 3 5.72 5.19 -20.36
N THR A 4 5.54 4.01 -19.78
CA THR A 4 5.79 2.74 -20.47
C THR A 4 4.48 2.12 -20.92
N LYS A 5 4.46 1.54 -22.13
CA LYS A 5 3.29 0.90 -22.72
C LYS A 5 3.03 -0.46 -22.04
N PHE A 6 1.86 -0.65 -21.46
CA PHE A 6 1.35 -1.94 -21.00
C PHE A 6 0.37 -2.50 -22.03
N ARG A 7 0.32 -3.82 -22.25
CA ARG A 7 -0.69 -4.43 -23.13
C ARG A 7 -1.50 -5.43 -22.33
N SER A 8 -2.82 -5.27 -22.33
CA SER A 8 -3.74 -6.31 -21.88
C SER A 8 -4.37 -7.03 -23.08
N ALA A 9 -4.74 -8.29 -22.92
CA ALA A 9 -5.36 -9.06 -23.98
C ALA A 9 -6.72 -8.45 -24.41
N LYS A 10 -7.51 -7.95 -23.46
CA LYS A 10 -8.87 -7.44 -23.70
C LYS A 10 -8.93 -5.96 -24.13
N ILE A 11 -8.01 -5.13 -23.63
CA ILE A 11 -8.07 -3.66 -23.82
C ILE A 11 -6.98 -3.19 -24.80
N GLY A 12 -5.96 -4.02 -25.06
CA GLY A 12 -4.86 -3.65 -25.93
C GLY A 12 -3.82 -2.79 -25.20
N LYS A 13 -3.16 -1.89 -25.95
CA LYS A 13 -2.04 -1.09 -25.45
C LYS A 13 -2.54 0.12 -24.64
N LEU A 14 -2.10 0.22 -23.40
CA LEU A 14 -2.40 1.29 -22.45
C LEU A 14 -1.13 2.08 -22.12
N LYS A 15 -1.26 3.40 -22.08
CA LYS A 15 -0.26 4.27 -21.45
C LYS A 15 -0.53 4.28 -19.96
N ILE A 16 0.43 3.88 -19.14
CA ILE A 16 0.25 3.81 -17.69
C ILE A 16 1.43 4.45 -16.95
N VAL A 17 1.14 4.94 -15.75
CA VAL A 17 2.15 5.44 -14.81
C VAL A 17 2.45 4.34 -13.81
N TRP A 18 3.70 3.88 -13.79
CA TRP A 18 4.13 2.85 -12.85
C TRP A 18 4.44 3.44 -11.48
N SER A 19 3.82 2.89 -10.43
CA SER A 19 4.16 3.21 -9.04
C SER A 19 5.47 2.53 -8.59
N ARG A 20 5.79 1.38 -9.18
CA ARG A 20 7.02 0.60 -8.96
C ARG A 20 7.27 -0.36 -10.14
N LYS A 21 8.50 -0.86 -10.25
CA LYS A 21 8.84 -1.95 -11.18
C LYS A 21 8.21 -3.26 -10.67
N LEU A 22 7.74 -4.12 -11.58
CA LEU A 22 7.28 -5.45 -11.21
C LEU A 22 8.49 -6.37 -10.93
N PRO A 23 8.47 -7.14 -9.83
CA PRO A 23 9.57 -8.03 -9.48
C PRO A 23 9.66 -9.26 -10.40
N ALA A 24 8.53 -9.67 -10.98
CA ALA A 24 8.43 -10.79 -11.91
C ALA A 24 7.29 -10.54 -12.92
N ALA A 25 7.16 -11.43 -13.91
CA ALA A 25 6.02 -11.41 -14.82
C ALA A 25 4.72 -11.66 -14.03
N PRO A 26 3.66 -10.88 -14.26
CA PRO A 26 2.41 -11.06 -13.54
C PRO A 26 1.62 -12.27 -14.06
N SER A 27 1.03 -13.03 -13.14
CA SER A 27 0.10 -14.12 -13.47
C SER A 27 -1.29 -13.59 -13.85
N SER A 28 -1.68 -12.45 -13.29
CA SER A 28 -2.94 -11.78 -13.61
C SER A 28 -2.87 -10.27 -13.43
N VAL A 29 -3.84 -9.58 -14.04
CA VAL A 29 -4.02 -8.14 -13.94
C VAL A 29 -5.50 -7.82 -13.71
N THR A 30 -5.78 -6.95 -12.74
CA THR A 30 -7.13 -6.44 -12.44
C THR A 30 -7.19 -4.96 -12.74
N VAL A 31 -8.19 -4.55 -13.53
CA VAL A 31 -8.50 -3.14 -13.79
C VAL A 31 -9.57 -2.68 -12.81
N ILE A 32 -9.27 -1.63 -12.06
CA ILE A 32 -10.15 -1.08 -11.03
C ILE A 32 -10.51 0.35 -11.41
N LYS A 33 -11.80 0.69 -11.35
CA LYS A 33 -12.28 2.07 -11.46
C LYS A 33 -12.83 2.51 -10.12
N ASP A 34 -12.33 3.61 -9.57
CA ASP A 34 -12.86 4.16 -8.32
C ASP A 34 -14.05 5.11 -8.57
N SER A 35 -14.70 5.55 -7.48
CA SER A 35 -15.81 6.50 -7.54
C SER A 35 -15.42 7.90 -8.03
N ALA A 36 -14.12 8.22 -8.06
CA ALA A 36 -13.59 9.45 -8.64
C ALA A 36 -13.25 9.28 -10.14
N HIS A 37 -13.72 8.20 -10.77
CA HIS A 37 -13.50 7.85 -12.18
C HIS A 37 -12.03 7.67 -12.56
N ARG A 38 -11.15 7.34 -11.61
CA ARG A 38 -9.74 7.02 -11.85
C ARG A 38 -9.59 5.53 -12.08
N TYR A 39 -8.64 5.17 -12.96
CA TYR A 39 -8.33 3.78 -13.28
C TYR A 39 -7.01 3.35 -12.64
N PHE A 40 -7.00 2.15 -12.07
CA PHE A 40 -5.83 1.52 -11.47
C PHE A 40 -5.64 0.11 -12.03
N LEU A 41 -4.38 -0.32 -12.11
CA LEU A 41 -4.01 -1.69 -12.43
C LEU A 41 -3.38 -2.34 -11.20
N SER A 42 -3.92 -3.49 -10.80
CA SER A 42 -3.33 -4.37 -9.80
C SER A 42 -2.76 -5.60 -10.48
N PHE A 43 -1.53 -5.97 -10.14
CA PHE A 43 -0.81 -7.10 -10.73
C PHE A 43 -0.54 -8.13 -9.63
N VAL A 44 -0.88 -9.38 -9.90
CA VAL A 44 -0.46 -10.52 -9.07
C VAL A 44 0.82 -11.07 -9.68
N VAL A 45 1.86 -11.19 -8.87
CA VAL A 45 3.18 -11.67 -9.27
C VAL A 45 3.60 -12.77 -8.31
N GLU A 46 4.21 -13.82 -8.83
CA GLU A 46 4.83 -14.86 -8.01
C GLU A 46 6.29 -14.47 -7.76
N ILE A 47 6.73 -14.59 -6.50
CA ILE A 47 8.11 -14.35 -6.10
C ILE A 47 8.55 -15.49 -5.19
N GLN A 48 9.80 -15.91 -5.33
CA GLN A 48 10.39 -16.84 -4.38
C GLN A 48 10.82 -16.05 -3.15
N PRO A 49 10.35 -16.42 -1.94
CA PRO A 49 10.77 -15.71 -0.73
C PRO A 49 12.26 -15.92 -0.50
N GLU A 50 12.95 -14.84 -0.15
CA GLU A 50 14.30 -14.94 0.36
C GLU A 50 14.26 -15.54 1.77
N ILE A 51 14.85 -16.72 1.93
CA ILE A 51 14.98 -17.36 3.24
C ILE A 51 16.21 -16.74 3.91
N LEU A 52 15.97 -15.98 4.97
CA LEU A 52 17.03 -15.44 5.80
C LEU A 52 17.58 -16.54 6.72
N ALA A 53 18.86 -16.41 7.09
CA ALA A 53 19.47 -17.31 8.06
C ALA A 53 18.71 -17.25 9.40
N GLN A 54 18.49 -18.41 10.02
CA GLN A 54 17.87 -18.48 11.33
C GLN A 54 18.77 -17.81 12.36
N THR A 55 18.15 -17.06 13.27
CA THR A 55 18.84 -16.40 14.39
C THR A 55 18.20 -16.84 15.70
N ASP A 56 18.99 -16.92 16.77
CA ASP A 56 18.46 -17.19 18.13
C ASP A 56 17.79 -15.96 18.76
N ASN A 57 17.81 -14.83 18.06
CA ASN A 57 17.14 -13.61 18.50
C ASN A 57 15.61 -13.77 18.39
N SER A 58 14.93 -13.52 19.50
CA SER A 58 13.47 -13.46 19.56
C SER A 58 13.01 -12.20 20.30
N VAL A 59 11.94 -11.59 19.80
CA VAL A 59 11.28 -10.45 20.45
C VAL A 59 9.78 -10.68 20.41
N GLY A 60 9.13 -10.58 21.57
CA GLY A 60 7.67 -10.60 21.67
C GLY A 60 7.12 -9.24 21.22
N ILE A 61 6.04 -9.25 20.43
CA ILE A 61 5.38 -8.04 19.94
C ILE A 61 3.93 -8.05 20.43
N ASP A 62 3.56 -7.06 21.25
CA ASP A 62 2.18 -6.78 21.64
C ASP A 62 1.63 -5.60 20.85
N LEU A 63 0.46 -5.75 20.22
CA LEU A 63 -0.16 -4.75 19.36
C LEU A 63 -1.30 -4.03 20.06
N GLY A 64 -1.27 -2.70 20.06
CA GLY A 64 -2.24 -1.87 20.77
C GLY A 64 -2.80 -0.70 19.96
N ILE A 65 -3.87 -0.10 20.50
CA ILE A 65 -4.57 1.04 19.87
C ILE A 65 -3.82 2.35 20.16
N SER A 66 -3.33 2.53 21.39
CA SER A 66 -2.60 3.74 21.80
C SER A 66 -1.13 3.66 21.40
N THR A 67 -0.50 2.53 21.71
CA THR A 67 0.86 2.16 21.29
C THR A 67 0.71 1.06 20.26
N PHE A 68 1.12 1.31 19.02
CA PHE A 68 0.91 0.38 17.91
C PHE A 68 1.62 -0.94 18.13
N ALA A 69 2.86 -0.89 18.62
CA ALA A 69 3.62 -2.08 18.98
C ALA A 69 4.48 -1.83 20.22
N THR A 70 4.46 -2.76 21.17
CA THR A 70 5.39 -2.82 22.31
C THR A 70 6.21 -4.10 22.18
N PHE A 71 7.53 -3.97 22.20
CA PHE A 71 8.45 -5.09 22.09
C PHE A 71 8.89 -5.54 23.49
N SER A 72 9.22 -6.82 23.65
CA SER A 72 9.71 -7.36 24.93
C SER A 72 11.05 -6.78 25.38
N ASP A 73 11.81 -6.15 24.48
CA ASP A 73 13.03 -5.40 24.79
C ASP A 73 12.77 -3.97 25.34
N GLY A 74 11.49 -3.59 25.49
CA GLY A 74 11.06 -2.28 25.99
C GLY A 74 10.85 -1.22 24.90
N THR A 75 11.18 -1.51 23.63
CA THR A 75 10.93 -0.62 22.50
C THR A 75 9.44 -0.41 22.27
N LYS A 76 9.03 0.84 22.00
CA LYS A 76 7.63 1.20 21.75
C LYS A 76 7.46 2.00 20.47
N VAL A 77 6.53 1.55 19.62
CA VAL A 77 6.13 2.23 18.39
C VAL A 77 4.78 2.89 18.64
N ASN A 78 4.74 4.23 18.60
CA ASN A 78 3.51 4.99 18.81
C ASN A 78 2.52 4.78 17.66
N ALA A 79 1.24 4.65 17.98
CA ALA A 79 0.23 4.51 16.94
C ALA A 79 0.09 5.78 16.12
N PRO A 80 0.06 5.67 14.77
CA PRO A 80 -0.35 6.79 13.95
C PRO A 80 -1.77 7.19 14.38
N LYS A 81 -2.06 8.49 14.39
CA LYS A 81 -3.40 9.01 14.72
C LYS A 81 -4.14 9.45 13.44
N PRO A 82 -4.46 8.53 12.51
CA PRO A 82 -4.99 8.88 11.20
C PRO A 82 -6.36 9.54 11.32
N LEU A 83 -7.19 9.14 12.29
CA LEU A 83 -8.49 9.76 12.54
C LEU A 83 -8.35 11.24 12.88
N LYS A 84 -7.46 11.60 13.82
CA LYS A 84 -7.18 13.01 14.16
C LYS A 84 -6.69 13.80 12.95
N LYS A 85 -5.78 13.24 12.16
CA LYS A 85 -5.27 13.87 10.93
C LYS A 85 -6.37 14.06 9.87
N ARG A 86 -7.20 13.04 9.64
CA ARG A 86 -8.32 13.07 8.69
C ARG A 86 -9.41 14.03 9.12
N ILE A 87 -9.80 14.06 10.41
CA ILE A 87 -10.73 15.05 10.95
C ILE A 87 -10.17 16.47 10.78
N LYS A 88 -8.89 16.70 11.08
CA LYS A 88 -8.25 18.02 10.87
C LYS A 88 -8.28 18.43 9.40
N LYS A 89 -8.05 17.48 8.47
CA LYS A 89 -8.16 17.72 7.02
C LYS A 89 -9.61 18.02 6.61
N LEU A 90 -10.58 17.23 7.06
CA LEU A 90 -12.00 17.46 6.78
C LEU A 90 -12.46 18.82 7.30
N ARG A 91 -12.03 19.24 8.50
CA ARG A 91 -12.34 20.57 9.05
C ARG A 91 -11.74 21.72 8.22
N LYS A 92 -10.59 21.51 7.58
CA LYS A 92 -9.99 22.48 6.65
C LYS A 92 -10.64 22.48 5.27
N VAL A 93 -11.26 21.37 4.87
CA VAL A 93 -11.96 21.21 3.58
C VAL A 93 -13.48 21.46 3.74
N LYS A 94 -13.93 21.90 4.92
CA LYS A 94 -15.27 22.48 5.09
C LYS A 94 -15.32 23.86 4.43
N PHE A 95 -15.52 23.87 3.11
CA PHE A 95 -16.23 24.97 2.49
C PHE A 95 -17.71 24.88 2.90
N VAL A 96 -18.29 26.07 3.04
CA VAL A 96 -19.65 26.41 3.46
C VAL A 96 -20.70 25.87 2.48
N ILE A 97 -21.91 25.62 3.01
CA ILE A 97 -23.21 25.29 2.38
C ILE A 97 -23.43 26.19 1.13
N ILE A 98 -23.92 25.72 -0.03
CA ILE A 98 -25.27 25.20 -0.37
C ILE A 98 -25.17 24.07 -1.39
#